data_AF-A0A8B9A160-F1
#
_entry.id   AF-A0A8B9A160-F1
#
_cell.length_a   1.000
_cell.length_b   1.000
_cell.length_c   1.000
_cell.angle_alpha   90.00
_cell.angle_beta   90.00
_cell.angle_gamma   90.00
#
_symmetry.space_group_name_H-M   'P 1'
#
loop_
_entity.id
_entity.type
_entity.pdbx_description
1 polymer ?
#
loop_
_entity_poly.entity_id
_entity_poly.type
_entity_poly.pdbx_seq_one_letter_code
_entity_poly.pdbx_strand_id
1 'polypeptide(L)'
;MVNNLRSFSTAKEMWDYLKRIYNQDNNARRFQLELEIANYSQGNLSIQEYYSSFLNLWNEYTGIIHAKVPKEALSAIQEVHATSKHDQFLMKLRPEFEVTRAALLNRDHVPSLDVCLGELLREEQQTLTQAVMAQEKLSSDVVNVAYAAQGKGKGKDKVQCYCYKEFGHIARNCNKKFCTYCKQSGHIIKEFPTQP
;
A
#
# COMPACT_ATOMS: atom_id res chain seq x y z
N MET A 1 17.79 -7.47 44.37
CA MET A 1 18.95 -6.58 44.53
C MET A 1 20.05 -7.35 45.25
N VAL A 2 21.29 -7.32 44.75
CA VAL A 2 22.40 -8.05 45.37
C VAL A 2 22.85 -7.28 46.61
N ASN A 3 22.57 -7.83 47.80
CA ASN A 3 22.66 -7.11 49.08
C ASN A 3 23.97 -7.34 49.86
N ASN A 4 24.99 -8.00 49.30
CA ASN A 4 26.15 -8.44 50.09
C ASN A 4 27.52 -8.01 49.55
N LEU A 5 27.66 -6.71 49.32
CA LEU A 5 28.95 -6.07 49.01
C LEU A 5 29.92 -6.01 50.21
N ARG A 6 29.43 -6.28 51.43
CA ARG A 6 30.24 -6.28 52.67
C ARG A 6 31.30 -7.38 52.73
N SER A 7 31.24 -8.36 51.83
CA SER A 7 32.17 -9.49 51.77
C SER A 7 33.48 -9.20 51.01
N PHE A 8 33.58 -8.03 50.37
CA PHE A 8 34.76 -7.63 49.60
C PHE A 8 35.67 -6.71 50.42
N SER A 9 36.98 -6.89 50.24
CA SER A 9 38.01 -6.23 51.07
C SER A 9 38.42 -4.88 50.49
N THR A 10 38.17 -4.65 49.20
CA THR A 10 38.52 -3.41 48.51
C THR A 10 37.38 -2.86 47.67
N ALA A 11 37.35 -1.54 47.49
CA ALA A 11 36.40 -0.87 46.59
C ALA A 11 36.53 -1.38 45.14
N LYS A 12 37.73 -1.78 44.72
CA LYS A 12 37.97 -2.37 43.39
C LYS A 12 37.27 -3.72 43.25
N GLU A 13 37.39 -4.61 44.23
CA GLU A 13 36.70 -5.92 44.22
C GLU A 13 35.17 -5.75 44.20
N MET A 14 34.65 -4.81 44.99
CA MET A 14 33.23 -4.46 44.98
C MET A 14 32.80 -3.98 43.58
N TRP A 15 33.58 -3.09 42.97
CA TRP A 15 33.31 -2.54 41.64
C TRP A 15 33.40 -3.63 40.56
N ASP A 16 34.42 -4.48 40.58
CA ASP A 16 34.58 -5.57 39.62
C ASP A 16 33.46 -6.62 39.76
N TYR A 17 32.98 -6.87 40.98
CA TYR A 17 31.82 -7.72 41.24
C TYR A 17 30.52 -7.11 40.72
N LEU A 18 30.26 -5.84 41.06
CA LEU A 18 29.09 -5.11 40.56
C LEU A 18 29.12 -5.02 39.04
N LYS A 19 30.28 -4.73 38.45
CA LYS A 19 30.49 -4.77 37.01
C LYS A 19 30.16 -6.17 36.49
N ARG A 20 30.71 -7.24 37.04
CA ARG A 20 30.39 -8.61 36.58
C ARG A 20 28.91 -8.98 36.66
N ILE A 21 28.16 -8.47 37.64
CA ILE A 21 26.73 -8.79 37.81
C ILE A 21 25.80 -7.84 37.04
N TYR A 22 26.14 -6.55 36.99
CA TYR A 22 25.27 -5.47 36.48
C TYR A 22 25.77 -4.85 35.18
N ASN A 23 27.07 -4.92 34.88
CA ASN A 23 27.55 -4.78 33.52
C ASN A 23 27.26 -6.11 32.82
N GLN A 24 25.95 -6.35 32.60
CA GLN A 24 25.50 -7.36 31.66
C GLN A 24 26.27 -7.08 30.39
N ASP A 25 27.21 -7.95 30.05
CA ASP A 25 27.75 -7.97 28.71
C ASP A 25 26.53 -7.91 27.80
N ASN A 26 26.57 -7.03 26.79
CA ASN A 26 25.50 -6.88 25.82
C ASN A 26 25.15 -8.20 25.10
N ASN A 27 25.75 -9.34 25.45
CA ASN A 27 25.42 -10.69 25.06
C ASN A 27 23.95 -11.07 25.35
N ALA A 28 23.41 -10.77 26.54
CA ALA A 28 22.01 -11.10 26.85
C ALA A 28 21.05 -10.26 25.99
N ARG A 29 21.34 -8.95 25.87
CA ARG A 29 20.59 -8.05 24.98
C ARG A 29 20.75 -8.43 23.51
N ARG A 30 21.95 -8.82 23.08
CA ARG A 30 22.23 -9.31 21.72
C ARG A 30 21.42 -10.55 21.42
N PHE A 31 21.39 -11.53 22.32
CA PHE A 31 20.57 -12.74 22.17
C PHE A 31 19.09 -12.39 22.02
N GLN A 32 18.58 -11.46 22.83
CA GLN A 32 17.21 -10.96 22.71
C GLN A 32 16.98 -10.27 21.36
N LEU A 33 17.88 -9.38 20.94
CA LEU A 33 17.78 -8.66 19.66
C LEU A 33 17.85 -9.61 18.47
N GLU A 34 18.67 -10.66 18.51
CA GLU A 34 18.73 -11.69 17.46
C GLU A 34 17.37 -12.38 17.31
N LEU A 35 16.71 -12.72 18.42
CA LEU A 35 15.38 -13.29 18.41
C LEU A 35 14.31 -12.30 17.92
N GLU A 36 14.37 -11.04 18.39
CA GLU A 36 13.46 -9.97 17.97
C GLU A 36 13.58 -9.72 16.47
N ILE A 37 14.79 -9.56 15.93
CA ILE A 37 15.06 -9.39 14.50
C ILE A 37 14.58 -10.60 13.71
N ALA A 38 14.87 -11.82 14.17
CA ALA A 38 14.46 -13.05 13.49
C ALA A 38 12.93 -13.15 13.35
N ASN A 39 12.18 -12.78 14.39
CA ASN A 39 10.72 -12.85 14.39
C ASN A 39 10.03 -11.59 13.86
N TYR A 40 10.77 -10.51 13.64
CA TYR A 40 10.20 -9.27 13.15
C TYR A 40 9.62 -9.42 11.74
N SER A 41 8.47 -8.81 11.49
CA SER A 41 7.82 -8.75 10.17
C SER A 41 6.98 -7.48 10.09
N GLN A 42 6.63 -7.04 8.87
CA GLN A 42 5.80 -5.85 8.69
C GLN A 42 4.45 -5.94 9.41
N GLY A 43 3.82 -7.12 9.39
CA GLY A 43 2.49 -7.31 9.99
C GLY A 43 1.51 -6.27 9.45
N ASN A 44 0.72 -5.67 10.33
CA ASN A 44 -0.27 -4.64 9.95
C ASN A 44 0.29 -3.20 9.98
N LEU A 45 1.60 -3.02 10.15
CA LEU A 45 2.21 -1.71 10.18
C LEU A 45 2.22 -1.08 8.79
N SER A 46 2.17 0.25 8.75
CA SER A 46 2.55 1.01 7.55
C SER A 46 4.04 0.80 7.24
N ILE A 47 4.46 1.07 6.00
CA ILE A 47 5.87 0.99 5.61
C ILE A 47 6.76 1.90 6.48
N GLN A 48 6.27 3.08 6.84
CA GLN A 48 7.02 4.03 7.67
C GLN A 48 7.24 3.52 9.11
N GLU A 49 6.19 3.01 9.74
CA GLU A 49 6.28 2.44 11.09
C GLU A 49 7.17 1.21 11.12
N TYR A 50 6.98 0.32 10.14
CA TYR A 50 7.79 -0.87 9.94
C TYR A 50 9.28 -0.53 9.82
N TYR A 51 9.63 0.41 8.93
CA TYR A 51 11.01 0.83 8.72
C TYR A 51 11.63 1.43 9.99
N SER A 52 10.88 2.27 10.70
CA SER A 52 11.35 2.93 11.92
C SER A 52 11.68 1.92 13.02
N SER A 53 10.76 0.97 13.28
CA SER A 53 10.98 -0.10 14.25
C SER A 53 12.10 -1.05 13.84
N PHE A 54 12.20 -1.38 12.55
CA PHE A 54 13.31 -2.15 11.99
C PHE A 54 14.66 -1.47 12.24
N LEU A 55 14.77 -0.17 11.93
CA LEU A 55 16.00 0.59 12.14
C LEU A 55 16.42 0.61 13.60
N ASN A 56 15.47 0.78 14.53
CA ASN A 56 15.78 0.80 15.95
C ASN A 56 16.41 -0.52 16.42
N LEU A 57 15.81 -1.66 16.05
CA LEU A 57 16.36 -2.99 16.36
C LEU A 57 17.78 -3.17 15.79
N TRP A 58 17.96 -2.83 14.52
CA TRP A 58 19.25 -3.00 13.84
C TRP A 58 20.33 -2.04 14.33
N ASN A 59 19.99 -0.80 14.68
CA ASN A 59 20.95 0.17 15.20
C ASN A 59 21.44 -0.25 16.58
N GLU A 60 20.57 -0.79 17.43
CA GLU A 60 20.97 -1.33 18.72
C GLU A 60 21.84 -2.58 18.56
N TYR A 61 21.44 -3.52 17.70
CA TYR A 61 22.20 -4.73 17.40
C TYR A 61 23.60 -4.41 16.87
N THR A 62 23.69 -3.55 15.85
CA THR A 62 24.98 -3.15 15.27
C THR A 62 25.83 -2.37 16.25
N GLY A 63 25.25 -1.52 17.10
CA GLY A 63 25.98 -0.85 18.18
C GLY A 63 26.66 -1.84 19.13
N ILE A 64 25.99 -2.94 19.47
CA ILE A 64 26.55 -4.00 20.32
C ILE A 64 27.67 -4.77 19.61
N ILE A 65 27.46 -5.17 18.34
CA ILE A 65 28.45 -5.94 17.59
C ILE A 65 29.69 -5.09 17.32
N HIS A 66 29.52 -3.89 16.78
CA HIS A 66 30.63 -3.02 16.36
C HIS A 66 31.47 -2.56 17.55
N ALA A 67 30.90 -2.44 18.75
CA ALA A 67 31.65 -2.10 19.95
C ALA A 67 32.74 -3.14 20.32
N LYS A 68 32.62 -4.38 19.86
CA LYS A 68 33.58 -5.48 20.12
C LYS A 68 34.56 -5.71 18.97
N VAL A 69 34.41 -4.98 17.85
CA VAL A 69 35.17 -5.20 16.62
C VAL A 69 36.40 -4.26 16.58
N PRO A 70 37.61 -4.77 16.29
CA PRO A 70 38.79 -3.93 16.04
C PRO A 70 38.57 -2.99 14.85
N LYS A 71 39.16 -1.79 14.89
CA LYS A 71 38.95 -0.75 13.87
C LYS A 71 39.34 -1.22 12.47
N GLU A 72 40.36 -2.06 12.38
CA GLU A 72 40.92 -2.60 11.14
C GLU A 72 39.94 -3.52 10.41
N ALA A 73 39.04 -4.19 11.13
CA ALA A 73 38.03 -5.10 10.59
C ALA A 73 36.64 -4.44 10.45
N LEU A 74 36.44 -3.26 11.01
CA LEU A 74 35.12 -2.63 11.14
C LEU A 74 34.46 -2.33 9.79
N SER A 75 35.22 -1.82 8.81
CA SER A 75 34.68 -1.48 7.49
C SER A 75 34.13 -2.69 6.75
N ALA A 76 34.84 -3.82 6.76
CA ALA A 76 34.39 -5.04 6.09
C ALA A 76 33.15 -5.64 6.76
N ILE A 77 33.09 -5.61 8.10
CA ILE A 77 31.92 -6.08 8.84
C ILE A 77 30.70 -5.18 8.59
N GLN A 78 30.90 -3.86 8.51
CA GLN A 78 29.83 -2.92 8.20
C GLN A 78 29.22 -3.17 6.83
N GLU A 79 30.02 -3.50 5.82
CA GLU A 79 29.54 -3.83 4.48
C GLU A 79 28.67 -5.09 4.49
N VAL A 80 29.16 -6.17 5.10
CA VAL A 80 28.40 -7.44 5.23
C VAL A 80 27.10 -7.24 6.02
N HIS A 81 27.15 -6.45 7.10
CA HIS A 81 25.97 -6.11 7.88
C HIS A 81 24.99 -5.23 7.11
N ALA A 82 25.47 -4.30 6.28
CA ALA A 82 24.60 -3.47 5.45
C ALA A 82 23.82 -4.33 4.45
N THR A 83 24.48 -5.29 3.79
CA THR A 83 23.81 -6.26 2.90
C THR A 83 22.79 -7.10 3.67
N SER A 84 23.19 -7.67 4.82
CA SER A 84 22.28 -8.48 5.64
C SER A 84 21.06 -7.69 6.12
N LYS A 85 21.26 -6.43 6.52
CA LYS A 85 20.20 -5.52 6.95
C LYS A 85 19.26 -5.18 5.79
N HIS A 86 19.79 -4.94 4.60
CA HIS A 86 19.00 -4.73 3.39
C HIS A 86 18.11 -5.95 3.09
N ASP A 87 18.69 -7.15 3.06
CA ASP A 87 17.95 -8.36 2.70
C ASP A 87 16.88 -8.70 3.74
N GLN A 88 17.20 -8.53 5.03
CA GLN A 88 16.25 -8.73 6.12
C GLN A 88 15.09 -7.73 6.07
N PHE A 89 15.35 -6.48 5.65
CA PHE A 89 14.28 -5.50 5.44
C PHE A 89 13.31 -5.96 4.34
N LEU A 90 13.82 -6.36 3.17
CA LEU A 90 12.95 -6.77 2.06
C LEU A 90 12.23 -8.10 2.33
N MET A 91 12.93 -9.08 2.92
CA MET A 91 12.38 -10.41 3.21
C MET A 91 11.18 -10.36 4.17
N LYS A 92 11.13 -9.35 5.03
CA LYS A 92 10.14 -9.22 6.12
C LYS A 92 8.94 -8.34 5.77
N LEU A 93 8.85 -7.87 4.53
CA LEU A 93 7.70 -7.16 3.98
C LEU A 93 6.49 -8.09 3.78
N ARG A 94 5.29 -7.51 3.84
CA ARG A 94 4.03 -8.19 3.51
C ARG A 94 4.04 -8.70 2.06
N PRO A 95 3.31 -9.79 1.76
CA PRO A 95 3.21 -10.32 0.39
C PRO A 95 2.69 -9.33 -0.65
N GLU A 96 1.90 -8.33 -0.24
CA GLU A 96 1.37 -7.29 -1.13
C GLU A 96 2.49 -6.50 -1.84
N PHE A 97 3.66 -6.37 -1.20
CA PHE A 97 4.82 -5.68 -1.76
C PHE A 97 5.73 -6.58 -2.60
N GLU A 98 5.31 -7.81 -2.93
CA GLU A 98 6.14 -8.77 -3.67
C GLU A 98 6.63 -8.23 -5.01
N VAL A 99 5.77 -7.52 -5.75
CA VAL A 99 6.14 -6.94 -7.05
C VAL A 99 7.28 -5.94 -6.89
N THR A 100 7.16 -5.02 -5.93
CA THR A 100 8.18 -4.01 -5.63
C THR A 100 9.45 -4.65 -5.08
N ARG A 101 9.32 -5.67 -4.20
CA ARG A 101 10.44 -6.44 -3.68
C ARG A 101 11.22 -7.13 -4.81
N ALA A 102 10.55 -7.81 -5.72
CA ALA A 102 11.18 -8.46 -6.86
C ALA A 102 11.88 -7.43 -7.77
N ALA A 103 11.25 -6.27 -8.01
CA ALA A 103 11.83 -5.20 -8.80
C ALA A 103 13.11 -4.60 -8.16
N LEU A 104 13.15 -4.50 -6.83
CA LEU A 104 14.33 -4.05 -6.09
C LEU A 104 15.46 -5.09 -6.13
N LEU A 105 15.14 -6.38 -5.99
CA LEU A 105 16.12 -7.48 -5.99
C LEU A 105 16.74 -7.76 -7.38
N ASN A 106 16.00 -7.51 -8.46
CA ASN A 106 16.46 -7.77 -9.83
C ASN A 106 17.32 -6.65 -10.44
N ARG A 107 17.75 -5.66 -9.65
CA ARG A 107 18.61 -4.58 -10.14
C ARG A 107 20.05 -5.02 -10.29
N ASP A 108 20.75 -4.45 -11.26
CA ASP A 108 22.18 -4.69 -11.47
C ASP A 108 23.03 -4.23 -10.26
N HIS A 109 22.58 -3.20 -9.56
CA HIS A 109 23.21 -2.69 -8.33
C HIS A 109 22.24 -2.78 -7.16
N VAL A 110 22.76 -3.18 -5.99
CA VAL A 110 21.98 -3.25 -4.76
C VAL A 110 21.61 -1.82 -4.33
N PRO A 111 20.31 -1.47 -4.28
CA PRO A 111 19.88 -0.14 -3.85
C PRO A 111 20.14 0.08 -2.35
N SER A 112 20.32 1.34 -1.94
CA SER A 112 20.39 1.66 -0.52
C SER A 112 19.02 1.48 0.17
N LEU A 113 19.03 1.30 1.50
CA LEU A 113 17.79 1.20 2.27
C LEU A 113 16.87 2.40 2.09
N ASP A 114 17.41 3.62 1.95
CA ASP A 114 16.62 4.83 1.74
C ASP A 114 15.93 4.83 0.37
N VAL A 115 16.59 4.30 -0.67
CA VAL A 115 15.99 4.11 -2.00
C VAL A 115 14.86 3.08 -1.93
N CYS A 116 15.10 1.95 -1.27
CA CYS A 116 14.07 0.92 -1.04
C CYS A 116 12.85 1.49 -0.31
N LEU A 117 13.08 2.25 0.76
CA LEU A 117 12.02 2.90 1.53
C LEU A 117 11.20 3.85 0.66
N GLY A 118 11.86 4.72 -0.12
CA GLY A 118 11.17 5.68 -0.97
C GLY A 118 10.26 5.02 -2.01
N GLU A 119 10.66 3.86 -2.55
CA GLU A 119 9.85 3.08 -3.48
C GLU A 119 8.67 2.39 -2.80
N LEU A 120 8.90 1.79 -1.64
CA LEU A 120 7.84 1.12 -0.88
C LEU A 120 6.77 2.12 -0.39
N LEU A 121 7.17 3.33 0.02
CA LEU A 121 6.22 4.38 0.38
C LEU A 121 5.37 4.84 -0.81
N ARG A 122 5.97 4.93 -2.00
CA ARG A 122 5.20 5.23 -3.23
C ARG A 122 4.22 4.11 -3.55
N GLU A 123 4.64 2.85 -3.43
CA GLU A 123 3.76 1.70 -3.67
C GLU A 123 2.61 1.63 -2.66
N GLU A 124 2.88 1.89 -1.38
CA GLU A 124 1.85 1.93 -0.33
C GLU A 124 0.81 3.01 -0.65
N GLN A 125 1.26 4.22 -1.02
CA GLN A 125 0.37 5.31 -1.42
C GLN A 125 -0.43 4.98 -2.69
N GLN A 126 0.20 4.36 -3.69
CA GLN A 126 -0.45 3.94 -4.91
C GLN A 126 -1.56 2.91 -4.62
N THR A 127 -1.26 1.90 -3.80
CA THR A 127 -2.20 0.83 -3.41
C THR A 127 -3.41 1.42 -2.68
N LEU A 128 -3.17 2.34 -1.73
CA LEU A 128 -4.25 3.05 -1.02
C LEU A 128 -5.14 3.84 -1.98
N THR A 129 -4.54 4.55 -2.95
CA THR A 129 -5.28 5.32 -3.95
C THR A 129 -6.13 4.42 -4.84
N GLN A 130 -5.59 3.29 -5.30
CA GLN A 130 -6.32 2.31 -6.10
C GLN A 130 -7.50 1.70 -5.34
N ALA A 131 -7.33 1.42 -4.04
CA ALA A 131 -8.41 0.92 -3.20
C ALA A 131 -9.59 1.91 -3.11
N VAL A 132 -9.30 3.21 -2.95
CA VAL A 132 -10.32 4.28 -2.94
C VAL A 132 -11.06 4.33 -4.28
N MET A 133 -10.33 4.35 -5.40
CA MET A 133 -10.93 4.38 -6.74
C MET A 133 -11.81 3.15 -7.01
N ALA A 134 -11.38 1.97 -6.55
CA ALA A 134 -12.18 0.74 -6.69
C ALA A 134 -13.48 0.81 -5.87
N GLN A 135 -13.43 1.39 -4.67
CA GLN A 135 -14.61 1.58 -3.83
C GLN A 135 -15.59 2.61 -4.42
N GLU A 136 -15.10 3.69 -5.02
CA GLU A 136 -15.92 4.65 -5.76
C GLU A 136 -16.60 4.01 -6.97
N LYS A 137 -15.87 3.18 -7.72
CA LYS A 137 -16.45 2.45 -8.85
C LYS A 137 -17.54 1.48 -8.42
N LEU A 138 -17.30 0.70 -7.36
CA LEU A 138 -18.30 -0.22 -6.79
C LEU A 138 -19.55 0.53 -6.32
N SER A 139 -19.40 1.68 -5.66
CA SER A 139 -20.55 2.49 -5.23
C SER A 139 -21.30 3.09 -6.42
N SER A 140 -20.61 3.57 -7.45
CA SER A 140 -21.22 4.03 -8.71
C SER A 140 -22.00 2.90 -9.40
N ASP A 141 -21.42 1.70 -9.51
CA ASP A 141 -22.07 0.54 -10.12
C ASP A 141 -23.32 0.12 -9.34
N VAL A 142 -23.27 0.11 -8.00
CA VAL A 142 -24.44 -0.17 -7.15
C VAL A 142 -25.54 0.89 -7.35
N VAL A 143 -25.18 2.18 -7.41
CA VAL A 143 -26.14 3.27 -7.68
C VAL A 143 -26.75 3.14 -9.08
N ASN A 144 -25.94 2.81 -10.09
CA ASN A 144 -26.40 2.60 -11.46
C ASN A 144 -27.38 1.41 -11.56
N VAL A 145 -27.09 0.30 -10.87
CA VAL A 145 -27.98 -0.87 -10.80
C VAL A 145 -29.27 -0.54 -10.04
N ALA A 146 -29.19 0.19 -8.93
CA ALA A 146 -30.36 0.62 -8.16
C ALA A 146 -31.25 1.57 -8.99
N TYR A 147 -30.67 2.50 -9.74
CA TYR A 147 -31.40 3.39 -10.64
C TYR A 147 -32.07 2.62 -11.79
N ALA A 148 -31.37 1.65 -12.39
CA ALA A 148 -31.94 0.78 -13.42
C ALA A 148 -33.08 -0.11 -12.88
N ALA A 149 -32.98 -0.58 -11.64
CA ALA A 149 -34.04 -1.35 -10.97
C ALA A 149 -35.25 -0.47 -10.59
N GLN A 150 -35.02 0.76 -10.14
CA GLN A 150 -36.10 1.75 -9.90
C GLN A 150 -36.79 2.19 -11.20
N GLY A 151 -36.12 2.07 -12.35
CA GLY A 151 -36.70 2.27 -13.68
C GLY A 151 -37.82 1.30 -14.06
N LYS A 152 -38.07 0.24 -13.27
CA LYS A 152 -39.19 -0.71 -13.49
C LYS A 152 -40.50 -0.34 -12.78
N GLY A 153 -40.59 0.83 -12.15
CA GLY A 153 -41.74 1.24 -11.34
C GLY A 153 -42.56 2.45 -11.82
N LYS A 154 -42.22 3.08 -12.95
CA LYS A 154 -43.03 4.18 -13.52
C LYS A 154 -43.58 3.75 -14.87
N GLY A 155 -44.89 3.94 -15.02
CA GLY A 155 -45.67 3.49 -16.16
C GLY A 155 -44.94 3.74 -17.47
N LYS A 156 -45.04 2.78 -18.39
CA LYS A 156 -44.70 2.99 -19.80
C LYS A 156 -45.48 4.21 -20.27
N ASP A 157 -44.89 5.40 -20.17
CA ASP A 157 -45.35 6.54 -20.94
C ASP A 157 -45.16 6.10 -22.37
N LYS A 158 -46.27 5.64 -22.95
CA LYS A 158 -46.29 5.13 -24.30
C LYS A 158 -45.73 6.27 -25.12
N VAL A 159 -44.58 6.07 -25.76
CA VAL A 159 -43.99 7.11 -26.59
C VAL A 159 -45.02 7.48 -27.63
N GLN A 160 -45.49 8.73 -27.54
CA GLN A 160 -46.52 9.25 -28.40
C GLN A 160 -45.88 9.70 -29.71
N CYS A 161 -46.28 9.09 -30.80
CA CYS A 161 -45.84 9.48 -32.12
C CYS A 161 -46.38 10.88 -32.44
N TYR A 162 -45.48 11.82 -32.71
CA TYR A 162 -45.86 13.20 -33.03
C TYR A 162 -46.61 13.33 -34.36
N CYS A 163 -46.52 12.33 -35.25
CA CYS A 163 -47.18 12.35 -36.56
C CYS A 163 -48.70 12.18 -36.47
N TYR A 164 -49.19 11.34 -35.54
CA TYR A 164 -50.62 10.99 -35.45
C TYR A 164 -51.16 10.90 -34.02
N LYS A 165 -50.37 11.30 -33.02
CA LYS A 165 -50.71 11.21 -31.58
C LYS A 165 -51.02 9.78 -31.12
N GLU A 166 -50.67 8.76 -31.92
CA GLU A 166 -50.79 7.35 -31.57
C GLU A 166 -49.64 6.90 -30.68
N PHE A 167 -49.93 5.94 -29.82
CA PHE A 167 -49.03 5.47 -28.79
C PHE A 167 -48.38 4.14 -29.19
N GLY A 168 -47.08 3.98 -28.95
CA GLY A 168 -46.40 2.68 -29.10
C GLY A 168 -45.26 2.63 -30.13
N HIS A 169 -44.94 3.75 -30.77
CA HIS A 169 -43.76 3.86 -31.64
C HIS A 169 -43.26 5.32 -31.68
N ILE A 170 -41.96 5.51 -31.91
CA ILE A 170 -41.35 6.82 -32.16
C ILE A 170 -41.65 7.28 -33.60
N ALA A 171 -41.69 8.59 -33.84
CA ALA A 171 -41.96 9.18 -35.15
C ALA A 171 -41.05 8.64 -36.28
N ARG A 172 -39.82 8.22 -35.95
CA ARG A 172 -38.88 7.60 -36.91
C ARG A 172 -39.38 6.27 -37.48
N ASN A 173 -40.16 5.51 -36.71
CA ASN A 173 -40.68 4.19 -37.09
C ASN A 173 -42.19 4.22 -37.36
N CYS A 174 -42.76 5.40 -37.61
CA CYS A 174 -44.17 5.53 -37.95
C CYS A 174 -44.41 5.10 -39.40
N ASN A 175 -45.30 4.11 -39.58
CA ASN A 175 -45.76 3.66 -40.89
C ASN A 175 -46.60 4.71 -41.64
N LYS A 176 -47.12 5.71 -40.92
CA LYS A 176 -47.85 6.85 -41.46
C LYS A 176 -46.97 8.10 -41.35
N LYS A 177 -46.09 8.32 -42.32
CA LYS A 177 -45.29 9.56 -42.38
C LYS A 177 -46.22 10.74 -42.74
N PHE A 178 -46.20 11.82 -41.96
CA PHE A 178 -46.96 13.06 -42.22
C PHE A 178 -46.03 14.27 -42.07
N CYS A 179 -46.08 15.16 -43.05
CA CYS A 179 -45.25 16.36 -43.05
C CYS A 179 -46.04 17.55 -42.53
N THR A 180 -45.61 18.11 -41.41
CA THR A 180 -46.26 19.26 -40.76
C THR A 180 -46.17 20.55 -41.59
N TYR A 181 -45.21 20.63 -42.52
CA TYR A 181 -44.96 21.82 -43.33
C TYR A 181 -45.87 21.88 -44.57
N CYS A 182 -45.91 20.80 -45.36
CA CYS A 182 -46.75 20.73 -46.57
C CYS A 182 -48.15 20.15 -46.31
N LYS A 183 -48.43 19.67 -45.09
CA LYS A 183 -49.68 19.03 -44.67
C LYS A 183 -50.09 17.80 -45.52
N GLN A 184 -49.12 17.14 -46.16
CA GLN A 184 -49.34 15.93 -46.97
C GLN A 184 -48.77 14.68 -46.28
N SER A 185 -49.39 13.53 -46.55
CA SER A 185 -48.92 12.21 -46.12
C SER A 185 -47.81 11.68 -47.03
N GLY A 186 -46.93 10.83 -46.48
CA GLY A 186 -45.88 10.11 -47.23
C GLY A 186 -44.44 10.43 -46.81
N HIS A 187 -44.17 11.55 -46.14
CA HIS A 187 -42.81 11.92 -45.72
C HIS A 187 -42.77 12.69 -44.38
N ILE A 188 -41.59 12.81 -43.79
CA ILE A 188 -41.31 13.65 -42.61
C ILE A 188 -40.37 14.77 -43.10
N ILE A 189 -40.45 15.97 -42.51
CA ILE A 189 -39.74 17.21 -42.91
C ILE A 189 -38.23 17.04 -43.18
N LYS A 190 -37.60 15.96 -42.71
CA LYS A 190 -36.15 15.69 -42.85
C LYS A 190 -35.70 15.11 -44.21
N GLU A 191 -36.57 14.95 -45.22
CA GLU A 191 -36.16 14.40 -46.53
C GLU A 191 -35.87 15.46 -47.63
N PHE A 192 -36.03 16.76 -47.40
CA PHE A 192 -35.54 17.80 -48.34
C PHE A 192 -35.08 19.09 -47.62
N PRO A 193 -33.82 19.53 -47.77
CA PRO A 193 -33.38 20.86 -47.34
C PRO A 193 -33.64 21.83 -48.49
N THR A 194 -34.83 22.40 -48.58
CA THR A 194 -35.06 23.57 -49.44
C THR A 194 -35.61 24.71 -48.60
N GLN A 195 -34.66 25.51 -48.11
CA GLN A 195 -34.85 26.92 -47.81
C GLN A 195 -35.62 27.63 -48.94
N PRO A 196 -36.52 28.56 -48.59
CA PRO A 196 -36.42 29.93 -49.06
C PRO A 196 -35.41 30.73 -48.23
#